data_AF-A0A834TAD3-F1
#
_entry.id   AF-A0A834TAD3-F1
#
_cell.length_a   1.000
_cell.length_b   1.000
_cell.length_c   1.000
_cell.angle_alpha   90.00
_cell.angle_beta   90.00
_cell.angle_gamma   90.00
#
_symmetry.space_group_name_H-M   'P 1'
#
loop_
_entity.id
_entity.type
_entity.pdbx_description
1 polymer ?
#
loop_
_entity_poly.entity_id
_entity_poly.type
_entity_poly.pdbx_seq_one_letter_code
_entity_poly.pdbx_strand_id
1 'polypeptide(L)'
;MAHFLQFLLLIFFPISYPASKLLDWTLGKGESVLLRRSELKTFVDLHANEGKEENYLTCIISSAIDLTQKTAKDSMTPLSQIFSLDINYKLDM
;
A
#
# COMPACT_ATOMS: atom_id res chain seq x y z
N MET A 1 14.70 42.73 3.83
CA MET A 1 14.01 41.46 4.14
C MET A 1 14.58 40.25 3.39
N ALA A 2 14.91 40.34 2.09
CA ALA A 2 15.44 39.20 1.33
C ALA A 2 16.82 38.67 1.82
N HIS A 3 17.72 39.54 2.28
CA HIS A 3 19.05 39.14 2.75
C HIS A 3 19.03 38.25 4.00
N PHE A 4 18.04 38.42 4.88
CA PHE A 4 17.88 37.59 6.07
C PHE A 4 17.53 36.15 5.71
N LEU A 5 16.62 35.97 4.74
CA LEU A 5 16.23 34.64 4.24
C LEU A 5 17.38 33.94 3.52
N GLN A 6 18.19 34.68 2.76
CA GLN A 6 19.38 34.14 2.09
C GLN A 6 20.43 33.66 3.11
N PHE A 7 20.64 34.42 4.19
CA PHE A 7 21.53 34.02 5.27
C PHE A 7 21.01 32.79 6.02
N LEU A 8 19.70 32.74 6.29
CA LEU A 8 19.04 31.60 6.92
C LEU A 8 19.19 30.34 6.05
N LEU A 9 18.95 30.44 4.74
CA LEU A 9 19.14 29.36 3.79
C LEU A 9 20.59 28.86 3.76
N LEU A 10 21.56 29.77 3.75
CA LEU A 10 22.98 29.42 3.70
C LEU A 10 23.45 28.67 4.95
N ILE A 11 22.89 28.97 6.12
CA ILE A 11 23.16 28.26 7.38
C ILE A 11 22.36 26.96 7.49
N PHE A 12 21.10 26.95 7.07
CA PHE A 12 20.26 25.74 7.13
C PHE A 12 20.66 24.69 6.09
N PHE A 13 21.25 25.10 4.96
CA PHE A 13 21.69 24.20 3.90
C PHE A 13 22.66 23.10 4.40
N PRO A 14 23.76 23.40 5.11
CA PRO A 14 24.65 22.37 5.67
C PRO A 14 24.06 21.62 6.86
N ILE A 15 23.00 22.14 7.52
CA ILE A 15 22.32 21.49 8.66
C ILE A 15 21.26 20.50 8.18
N SER A 16 20.59 20.80 7.07
CA SER A 16 19.58 19.93 6.49
C SER A 16 20.18 18.62 5.95
N TYR A 17 21.40 18.65 5.43
CA TYR A 17 22.10 17.47 4.93
C TYR A 17 22.35 16.37 6.00
N PRO A 18 22.95 16.66 7.17
CA PRO A 18 23.11 15.68 8.23
C PRO A 18 21.77 15.24 8.82
N ALA A 19 20.78 16.14 8.93
CA ALA A 19 19.43 15.75 9.37
C ALA A 19 18.77 14.75 8.40
N SER A 20 18.88 14.99 7.09
CA SER A 20 18.41 14.07 6.05
C SER A 20 19.18 12.75 6.07
N LYS A 21 20.50 12.78 6.25
CA LYS A 21 21.34 11.58 6.29
C LYS A 21 21.12 10.75 7.56
N LEU A 22 20.82 11.41 8.68
CA LEU A 22 20.51 10.75 9.95
C LEU A 22 19.12 10.12 9.88
N LEU A 23 18.15 10.82 9.27
CA LEU A 23 16.85 10.25 8.94
C LEU A 23 17.01 9.05 7.99
N ASP A 24 17.74 9.18 6.89
CA ASP A 24 18.02 8.09 5.95
C ASP A 24 18.76 6.92 6.61
N TRP A 25 19.59 7.16 7.62
CA TRP A 25 20.26 6.11 8.37
C TRP A 25 19.32 5.40 9.36
N THR A 26 18.42 6.15 10.01
CA THR A 26 17.36 5.56 10.85
C THR A 26 16.29 4.81 10.03
N LEU A 27 16.04 5.24 8.78
CA LEU A 27 15.03 4.66 7.88
C LEU A 27 15.60 3.61 6.90
N GLY A 28 16.92 3.52 6.73
CA GLY A 28 17.50 2.91 5.53
C GLY A 28 18.62 1.90 5.78
N LYS A 29 18.22 0.64 5.95
CA LYS A 29 19.01 -0.52 5.47
C LYS A 29 18.16 -1.68 4.91
N GLY A 30 16.85 -1.59 4.97
CA GLY A 30 15.95 -2.50 4.26
C GLY A 30 14.58 -1.87 4.15
N GLU A 31 13.99 -1.89 2.97
CA GLU A 31 12.54 -1.69 2.77
C GLU A 31 11.95 -0.27 2.86
N SER A 32 12.61 0.73 2.28
CA SER A 32 12.00 2.07 2.05
C SER A 32 10.73 2.06 1.18
N VAL A 33 10.39 0.94 0.55
CA VAL A 33 9.14 0.77 -0.24
C VAL A 33 8.01 0.14 0.58
N LEU A 34 8.28 -0.63 1.64
CA LEU A 34 7.24 -1.34 2.39
C LEU A 34 6.73 -0.56 3.59
N LEU A 35 7.59 0.22 4.27
CA LEU A 35 7.16 1.09 5.38
C LEU A 35 6.11 2.12 4.93
N ARG A 36 6.27 2.71 3.74
CA ARG A 36 5.29 3.66 3.17
C ARG A 36 3.93 3.03 2.88
N ARG A 37 3.87 1.71 2.65
CA ARG A 37 2.61 0.98 2.40
C ARG A 37 1.97 0.49 3.68
N SER A 38 2.75 -0.07 4.61
CA SER A 38 2.24 -0.58 5.88
C SER A 38 1.81 0.55 6.81
N GLU A 39 2.58 1.64 6.90
CA GLU A 39 2.28 2.78 7.76
C GLU A 39 1.08 3.58 7.22
N LEU A 40 0.96 3.72 5.90
CA LEU A 40 -0.23 4.29 5.26
C LEU A 40 -1.46 3.39 5.45
N LYS A 41 -1.29 2.05 5.41
CA LYS A 41 -2.36 1.10 5.70
C LYS A 41 -2.83 1.22 7.15
N THR A 42 -1.91 1.30 8.11
CA THR A 42 -2.24 1.49 9.54
C THR A 42 -2.86 2.86 9.82
N PHE A 43 -2.42 3.92 9.16
CA PHE A 43 -3.01 5.25 9.29
C PHE A 43 -4.45 5.31 8.75
N VAL A 44 -4.72 4.67 7.60
CA VAL A 44 -6.07 4.54 7.03
C VAL A 44 -6.97 3.67 7.91
N ASP A 45 -6.44 2.58 8.49
CA ASP A 45 -7.21 1.66 9.35
C ASP A 45 -7.58 2.30 10.70
N LEU A 46 -6.67 3.11 11.28
CA LEU A 46 -6.94 3.93 12.47
C LEU A 46 -8.04 4.97 12.20
N HIS A 47 -8.00 5.66 11.05
CA HIS A 47 -9.04 6.62 10.67
C HIS A 47 -10.40 5.93 10.36
N ALA A 48 -10.38 4.72 9.81
CA ALA A 48 -11.59 3.95 9.54
C ALA A 48 -12.25 3.42 10.84
N ASN A 49 -11.48 3.21 11.91
CA ASN A 49 -11.99 2.73 13.19
C ASN A 49 -12.59 3.86 14.05
N GLU A 50 -12.05 5.08 13.95
CA GLU A 50 -12.54 6.24 14.72
C GLU A 50 -13.77 6.93 14.07
N GLY A 51 -13.97 6.77 12.76
CA GLY A 51 -15.11 7.32 12.04
C GLY A 51 -16.16 6.27 11.67
N LYS A 52 -17.29 6.23 12.40
CA LYS A 52 -18.51 5.51 11.99
C LYS A 52 -19.16 6.16 10.76
N GLU A 53 -18.49 6.16 9.63
CA GLU A 53 -19.10 6.48 8.34
C GLU A 53 -18.88 5.35 7.34
N GLU A 54 -19.96 5.01 6.64
CA GLU A 54 -20.07 4.01 5.58
C GLU A 54 -19.13 4.33 4.40
N ASN A 55 -17.83 4.09 4.58
CA ASN A 55 -16.84 4.41 3.59
C ASN A 55 -16.66 3.22 2.64
N TYR A 56 -17.63 3.01 1.76
CA TYR A 56 -17.50 2.06 0.63
C TYR A 56 -16.20 2.28 -0.16
N LEU A 57 -15.70 3.52 -0.22
CA LEU A 57 -14.42 3.88 -0.81
C LEU A 57 -13.23 3.26 -0.08
N THR A 58 -13.20 3.26 1.26
CA THR A 58 -12.09 2.65 2.02
C THR A 58 -12.13 1.14 1.90
N CYS A 59 -13.32 0.53 1.84
CA CYS A 59 -13.50 -0.89 1.55
C CYS A 59 -12.96 -1.25 0.14
N ILE A 60 -13.31 -0.47 -0.90
CA ILE A 60 -12.81 -0.68 -2.26
C ILE A 60 -11.29 -0.54 -2.33
N ILE A 61 -10.72 0.48 -1.71
CA ILE A 61 -9.27 0.71 -1.71
C ILE A 61 -8.55 -0.42 -0.95
N SER A 62 -9.07 -0.84 0.20
CA SER A 62 -8.51 -1.96 0.98
C SER A 62 -8.59 -3.27 0.21
N SER A 63 -9.74 -3.54 -0.44
CA SER A 63 -9.94 -4.67 -1.35
C SER A 63 -8.96 -4.65 -2.52
N ALA A 64 -8.77 -3.51 -3.18
CA ALA A 64 -7.83 -3.38 -4.30
C ALA A 64 -6.38 -3.64 -3.87
N ILE A 65 -5.98 -3.17 -2.69
CA ILE A 65 -4.66 -3.47 -2.11
C ILE A 65 -4.52 -4.98 -1.83
N ASP A 66 -5.55 -5.61 -1.26
CA ASP A 66 -5.55 -7.06 -0.97
C ASP A 66 -5.44 -7.90 -2.27
N LEU A 67 -6.15 -7.47 -3.33
CA LEU A 67 -6.10 -8.11 -4.64
C LEU A 67 -4.72 -8.04 -5.29
N THR A 68 -3.93 -6.97 -5.06
CA THR A 68 -2.56 -6.89 -5.58
C THR A 68 -1.59 -7.90 -4.94
N GLN A 69 -1.96 -8.47 -3.78
CA GLN A 69 -1.14 -9.46 -3.07
C GLN A 69 -1.59 -10.90 -3.32
N LYS A 70 -2.81 -11.11 -3.83
CA LYS A 70 -3.32 -12.45 -4.16
C LYS A 70 -2.66 -13.01 -5.41
N THR A 71 -2.26 -14.28 -5.34
CA THR A 71 -1.72 -15.03 -6.47
C THR A 71 -2.83 -15.90 -7.09
N ALA A 72 -2.68 -16.32 -8.35
CA ALA A 72 -3.64 -17.21 -9.03
C ALA A 72 -3.94 -18.50 -8.21
N LYS A 73 -2.96 -18.98 -7.44
CA LYS A 73 -3.10 -20.11 -6.51
C LYS A 73 -4.14 -19.85 -5.41
N ASP A 74 -4.24 -18.62 -4.94
CA ASP A 74 -5.10 -18.24 -3.82
C ASP A 74 -6.55 -17.97 -4.27
N SER A 75 -6.78 -17.81 -5.58
CA SER A 75 -8.08 -17.49 -6.16
C SER A 75 -8.65 -18.57 -7.08
N MET A 76 -7.87 -19.56 -7.50
CA MET A 76 -8.37 -20.62 -8.39
C MET A 76 -9.23 -21.63 -7.64
N THR A 77 -10.28 -22.13 -8.30
CA THR A 77 -11.04 -23.29 -7.83
C THR A 77 -10.19 -24.55 -8.03
N PRO A 78 -10.00 -25.39 -7.00
CA PRO A 78 -9.20 -26.60 -7.12
C PRO A 78 -9.84 -27.57 -8.11
N LEU A 79 -9.01 -28.39 -8.77
CA LEU A 79 -9.45 -29.33 -9.81
C LEU A 79 -10.54 -30.30 -9.34
N SER A 80 -10.56 -30.61 -8.05
CA SER A 80 -11.55 -31.47 -7.40
C SER A 80 -12.95 -30.86 -7.31
N GLN A 81 -13.09 -29.55 -7.51
CA GLN A 81 -14.35 -28.80 -7.36
C GLN A 81 -14.82 -28.20 -8.69
N ILE A 82 -14.21 -28.57 -9.81
CA ILE A 82 -14.63 -28.08 -11.13
C ILE A 82 -15.82 -28.88 -11.62
N PHE A 83 -16.86 -28.17 -12.10
CA PHE A 83 -17.92 -28.77 -12.90
C PHE A 83 -17.44 -28.85 -14.36
N SER A 84 -17.09 -30.05 -14.83
CA SER A 84 -16.72 -30.30 -16.22
C SER A 84 -17.76 -31.17 -16.92
N LEU A 85 -18.17 -30.77 -18.13
CA LEU A 85 -19.00 -31.59 -19.00
C LEU A 85 -18.12 -32.46 -19.89
N ASP A 86 -18.52 -33.71 -20.10
CA ASP A 86 -17.82 -34.61 -21.02
C ASP A 86 -18.07 -34.18 -22.48
N ILE A 87 -17.08 -34.33 -23.35
CA ILE A 87 -17.20 -33.95 -24.77
C ILE A 87 -18.25 -34.78 -25.52
N ASN A 88 -18.60 -35.95 -25.00
CA ASN A 88 -19.59 -36.86 -25.58
C ASN A 88 -20.99 -36.64 -25.00
N TYR A 89 -21.19 -35.62 -24.16
CA TYR A 89 -22.49 -35.34 -23.58
C TYR A 89 -23.46 -34.85 -24.67
N LYS A 90 -24.50 -35.64 -24.92
CA LYS A 90 -25.55 -35.29 -25.87
C LYS A 90 -26.53 -34.34 -25.16
N LEU A 91 -26.77 -33.16 -25.74
CA LEU A 91 -27.81 -32.25 -25.27
C LEU A 91 -29.16 -32.86 -25.67
N ASP A 92 -29.93 -33.35 -24.70
CA ASP A 92 -31.33 -33.70 -24.92
C ASP A 92 -32.20 -32.46 -24.66
N MET A 93 -33.24 -32.27 -25.47
CA MET A 93 -34.06 -31.06 -25.51
C MET A 93 -35.36 -31.20 -24.72
#